data_AF-A0A835JRT9-F1
#
_entry.id   AF-A0A835JRT9-F1
#
_cell.length_a   1.000
_cell.length_b   1.000
_cell.length_c   1.000
_cell.angle_alpha   90.00
_cell.angle_beta   90.00
_cell.angle_gamma   90.00
#
_symmetry.space_group_name_H-M   'P 1'
#
loop_
_entity.id
_entity.type
_entity.pdbx_description
1 polymer ?
#
loop_
_entity_poly.entity_id
_entity_poly.type
_entity_poly.pdbx_seq_one_letter_code
_entity_poly.pdbx_strand_id
1 'polypeptide(L)'
;MQPSFYRESLLSYCSNDILQVHHTATHLLQSALKKVIGQETSQAGSLVAFDRLRFDFNFHRPLLDGELEEIENLINGWIGDGTLLQTKVMSLDDAKESGAIAMFGEKYGEQVRVVEVPGVSMELCGGTHVSNTSEIRAFKIISEQGIASGIRRIEAVAGEAFIEYINARDSQMKLLCSTLKVKAEEVTTRVDNLLEELRTVRNEVSALRAKAAVYKASMIASKAFSVGTSKKIRVIVESMDDFDADALKSAAEYLMDALQDPAAIILGSCPDEGKVSLVAAFTPGVVDLGIQAGKFIGPIAKLCGGGGGGRPNFAQAGGRKPEYLTNALEKARTDLILALTEKAN
;
A
#
# COMPACT_ATOMS: atom_id res chain seq x y z
N MET A 1 -4.15 -25.74 55.09
CA MET A 1 -4.82 -26.82 54.33
C MET A 1 -5.74 -26.13 53.31
N GLN A 2 -5.36 -26.25 52.03
CA GLN A 2 -6.05 -25.93 50.76
C GLN A 2 -6.74 -24.55 50.54
N PRO A 3 -6.12 -23.72 49.67
CA PRO A 3 -6.85 -22.83 48.76
C PRO A 3 -6.43 -22.98 47.28
N SER A 4 -6.13 -24.19 46.80
CA SER A 4 -5.68 -24.43 45.41
C SER A 4 -6.74 -25.00 44.46
N PHE A 5 -7.94 -25.36 44.94
CA PHE A 5 -8.93 -26.08 44.12
C PHE A 5 -9.94 -25.18 43.37
N TYR A 6 -9.96 -23.86 43.61
CA TYR A 6 -10.96 -22.94 43.01
C TYR A 6 -10.46 -22.15 41.80
N ARG A 7 -9.15 -22.11 41.51
CA ARG A 7 -8.61 -21.31 40.37
C ARG A 7 -8.68 -22.03 39.02
N GLU A 8 -8.51 -23.35 38.97
CA GLU A 8 -8.59 -24.11 37.71
C GLU A 8 -10.03 -24.27 37.22
N SER A 9 -11.02 -24.35 38.12
CA SER A 9 -12.43 -24.45 37.72
C SER A 9 -12.97 -23.14 37.14
N LEU A 10 -12.61 -21.98 37.70
CA LEU A 10 -13.03 -20.67 37.18
C LEU A 10 -12.41 -20.34 35.80
N LEU A 11 -11.14 -20.69 35.58
CA LEU A 11 -10.50 -20.55 34.26
C LEU A 11 -11.14 -21.47 33.23
N SER A 12 -11.50 -22.70 33.59
CA SER A 12 -12.22 -23.65 32.73
C SER A 12 -13.66 -23.20 32.42
N TYR A 13 -14.36 -22.64 33.40
CA TYR A 13 -15.71 -22.05 33.20
C TYR A 13 -15.66 -20.84 32.27
N CYS A 14 -14.81 -19.84 32.55
CA CYS A 14 -14.67 -18.66 31.66
C CYS A 14 -14.19 -19.02 30.24
N SER A 15 -13.37 -20.06 30.10
CA SER A 15 -12.90 -20.52 28.78
C SER A 15 -14.02 -21.17 27.97
N ASN A 16 -14.90 -21.94 28.62
CA ASN A 16 -16.06 -22.53 27.96
C ASN A 16 -17.08 -21.47 27.53
N ASP A 17 -17.22 -20.37 28.28
CA ASP A 17 -18.15 -19.28 27.94
C ASP A 17 -17.71 -18.54 26.65
N ILE A 18 -16.41 -18.35 26.45
CA ILE A 18 -15.87 -17.68 25.25
C ILE A 18 -16.10 -18.53 23.99
N LEU A 19 -15.85 -19.85 24.08
CA LEU A 19 -16.08 -20.75 22.95
C LEU A 19 -17.57 -20.84 22.60
N GLN A 20 -18.46 -20.86 23.61
CA GLN A 20 -19.91 -20.83 23.42
C GLN A 20 -20.36 -19.59 22.64
N VAL A 21 -19.78 -18.43 22.97
CA VAL A 21 -20.07 -17.14 22.31
C VAL A 21 -19.68 -17.19 20.84
N HIS A 22 -18.42 -17.51 20.52
CA HIS A 22 -17.96 -17.59 19.14
C HIS A 22 -18.67 -18.69 18.34
N HIS A 23 -19.01 -19.81 18.98
CA HIS A 23 -19.72 -20.88 18.31
C HIS A 23 -21.14 -20.48 17.95
N THR A 24 -21.89 -19.87 18.87
CA THR A 24 -23.24 -19.38 18.58
C THR A 24 -23.22 -18.26 17.56
N ALA A 25 -22.24 -17.35 17.64
CA ALA A 25 -22.03 -16.31 16.63
C ALA A 25 -21.76 -16.89 15.23
N THR A 26 -21.14 -18.07 15.14
CA THR A 26 -20.92 -18.76 13.86
C THR A 26 -22.24 -19.20 13.22
N HIS A 27 -23.22 -19.67 14.00
CA HIS A 27 -24.55 -20.05 13.52
C HIS A 27 -25.33 -18.81 13.02
N LEU A 28 -25.24 -17.71 13.76
CA LEU A 28 -25.81 -16.43 13.34
C LEU A 28 -25.16 -15.96 12.02
N LEU A 29 -23.83 -16.05 11.91
CA LEU A 29 -23.12 -15.68 10.68
C LEU A 29 -23.58 -16.50 9.47
N GLN A 30 -23.71 -17.82 9.62
CA GLN A 30 -24.21 -18.68 8.55
C GLN A 30 -25.62 -18.27 8.10
N SER A 31 -26.50 -17.97 9.06
CA SER A 31 -27.88 -17.55 8.78
C SER A 31 -27.94 -16.17 8.12
N ALA A 32 -27.10 -15.23 8.55
CA ALA A 32 -26.99 -13.91 7.94
C ALA A 32 -26.47 -13.99 6.50
N LEU A 33 -25.44 -14.80 6.25
CA LEU A 33 -24.92 -15.05 4.90
C LEU A 33 -26.03 -15.58 3.99
N LYS A 34 -26.75 -16.63 4.42
CA LYS A 34 -27.87 -17.18 3.64
C LYS A 34 -28.97 -16.16 3.33
N LYS A 35 -29.21 -15.22 4.25
CA LYS A 35 -30.22 -14.17 4.10
C LYS A 35 -29.80 -13.06 3.14
N VAL A 36 -28.53 -12.66 3.18
CA VAL A 36 -28.01 -11.52 2.39
C VAL A 36 -27.56 -11.94 1.00
N ILE A 37 -26.83 -13.05 0.88
CA ILE A 37 -26.17 -13.44 -0.38
C ILE A 37 -26.76 -14.70 -1.05
N GLY A 38 -27.78 -15.33 -0.45
CA GLY A 38 -28.55 -16.42 -1.04
C GLY A 38 -28.41 -17.76 -0.34
N GLN A 39 -29.40 -18.63 -0.54
CA GLN A 39 -29.53 -19.91 0.19
C GLN A 39 -28.50 -20.96 -0.23
N GLU A 40 -28.00 -20.85 -1.46
CA GLU A 40 -26.92 -21.64 -2.06
C GLU A 40 -25.57 -21.48 -1.34
N THR A 41 -25.39 -20.47 -0.48
CA THR A 41 -24.21 -20.39 0.37
C THR A 41 -24.19 -21.52 1.38
N SER A 42 -23.11 -22.31 1.35
CA SER A 42 -22.86 -23.42 2.25
C SER A 42 -21.51 -23.28 2.93
N GLN A 43 -21.41 -23.76 4.17
CA GLN A 43 -20.15 -23.85 4.90
C GLN A 43 -19.17 -24.79 4.16
N ALA A 44 -17.94 -24.31 3.99
CA ALA A 44 -16.80 -25.06 3.48
C ALA A 44 -15.77 -25.38 4.58
N GLY A 45 -15.87 -24.71 5.73
CA GLY A 45 -14.99 -24.91 6.88
C GLY A 45 -15.32 -23.94 8.01
N SER A 46 -14.97 -24.30 9.23
CA SER A 46 -15.16 -23.43 10.40
C SER A 46 -14.05 -23.66 11.43
N LEU A 47 -13.73 -22.62 12.19
CA LEU A 47 -12.88 -22.68 13.38
C LEU A 47 -13.45 -21.74 14.43
N VAL A 48 -13.62 -22.27 15.64
CA VAL A 48 -13.98 -21.51 16.83
C VAL A 48 -12.77 -21.53 17.77
N ALA A 49 -12.18 -20.36 18.01
CA ALA A 49 -11.06 -20.17 18.92
C ALA A 49 -11.43 -19.19 20.04
N PHE A 50 -10.55 -19.04 21.03
CA PHE A 50 -10.78 -18.13 22.14
C PHE A 50 -10.72 -16.66 21.72
N ASP A 51 -9.85 -16.33 20.77
CA ASP A 51 -9.57 -14.97 20.32
C ASP A 51 -10.35 -14.56 19.07
N ARG A 52 -10.93 -15.52 18.33
CA ARG A 52 -11.71 -15.28 17.11
C ARG A 52 -12.51 -16.49 16.64
N LEU A 53 -13.39 -16.26 15.67
CA LEU A 53 -13.96 -17.29 14.82
C LEU A 53 -13.57 -17.07 13.35
N ARG A 54 -13.62 -18.16 12.59
CA ARG A 54 -13.34 -18.18 11.16
C ARG A 54 -14.37 -19.05 10.47
N PHE A 55 -15.02 -18.50 9.45
CA PHE A 55 -16.05 -19.19 8.69
C PHE A 55 -15.72 -19.15 7.20
N ASP A 56 -15.58 -20.34 6.62
CA ASP A 56 -15.32 -20.53 5.20
C ASP A 56 -16.61 -20.93 4.50
N PHE A 57 -16.92 -20.31 3.37
CA PHE A 57 -18.18 -20.50 2.66
C PHE A 57 -18.00 -20.46 1.15
N ASN A 58 -18.89 -21.17 0.45
CA ASN A 58 -18.91 -21.18 -1.01
C ASN A 58 -19.57 -19.91 -1.54
N PHE A 59 -18.79 -19.07 -2.23
CA PHE A 59 -19.29 -17.89 -2.91
C PHE A 59 -18.33 -17.43 -4.02
N HIS A 60 -18.89 -17.01 -5.16
CA HIS A 60 -18.14 -16.84 -6.41
C HIS A 60 -17.40 -15.51 -6.55
N ARG A 61 -17.71 -14.49 -5.72
CA ARG A 61 -17.14 -13.14 -5.82
C ARG A 61 -16.89 -12.51 -4.45
N PRO A 62 -16.07 -11.46 -4.34
CA PRO A 62 -16.00 -10.63 -3.13
C PRO A 62 -17.35 -10.14 -2.66
N LEU A 63 -17.52 -10.13 -1.32
CA LEU A 63 -18.66 -9.45 -0.71
C LEU A 63 -18.47 -7.94 -0.90
N LEU A 64 -19.58 -7.26 -1.16
CA LEU A 64 -19.61 -5.81 -1.21
C LEU A 64 -19.59 -5.27 0.23
N ASP A 65 -19.04 -4.06 0.41
CA ASP A 65 -18.98 -3.44 1.74
C ASP A 65 -20.37 -3.30 2.38
N GLY A 66 -21.39 -2.98 1.58
CA GLY A 66 -22.78 -2.91 2.05
C GLY A 66 -23.37 -4.28 2.45
N GLU A 67 -22.95 -5.38 1.80
CA GLU A 67 -23.37 -6.74 2.19
C GLU A 67 -22.72 -7.14 3.52
N LEU A 68 -21.45 -6.81 3.72
CA LEU A 68 -20.74 -7.03 4.98
C LEU A 68 -21.39 -6.25 6.13
N GLU A 69 -21.74 -4.99 5.88
CA GLU A 69 -22.46 -4.15 6.85
C GLU A 69 -23.84 -4.72 7.18
N GLU A 70 -24.61 -5.16 6.18
CA GLU A 70 -25.92 -5.79 6.38
C GLU A 70 -25.82 -7.08 7.20
N ILE A 71 -24.84 -7.94 6.89
CA ILE A 71 -24.57 -9.18 7.66
C ILE A 71 -24.27 -8.85 9.12
N GLU A 72 -23.36 -7.90 9.37
CA GLU A 72 -23.00 -7.52 10.73
C GLU A 72 -24.18 -6.91 11.50
N ASN A 73 -25.00 -6.09 10.83
CA ASN A 73 -26.21 -5.50 11.40
C ASN A 73 -27.27 -6.54 11.75
N LEU A 74 -27.51 -7.53 10.88
CA LEU A 74 -28.44 -8.63 11.16
C LEU A 74 -28.03 -9.43 12.39
N ILE A 75 -26.75 -9.81 12.46
CA ILE A 75 -26.22 -10.59 13.58
C ILE A 75 -26.34 -9.81 14.88
N ASN A 76 -25.93 -8.55 14.90
CA ASN A 76 -26.05 -7.71 16.10
C ASN A 76 -27.51 -7.40 16.47
N GLY A 77 -28.43 -7.37 15.49
CA GLY A 77 -29.87 -7.33 15.74
C GLY A 77 -30.35 -8.56 16.51
N TRP A 78 -30.02 -9.77 16.03
CA TRP A 78 -30.38 -11.02 16.72
C TRP A 78 -29.72 -11.19 18.09
N ILE A 79 -28.53 -10.63 18.29
CA ILE A 79 -27.88 -10.53 19.60
C ILE A 79 -28.71 -9.61 20.51
N GLY A 80 -29.13 -8.44 20.01
CA GLY A 80 -29.96 -7.48 20.73
C GLY A 80 -31.35 -7.99 21.11
N ASP A 81 -31.92 -8.89 20.30
CA ASP A 81 -33.21 -9.53 20.59
C ASP A 81 -33.17 -10.42 21.85
N GLY A 82 -31.99 -10.87 22.29
CA GLY A 82 -31.83 -11.65 23.51
C GLY A 82 -32.65 -12.94 23.50
N THR A 83 -32.56 -13.72 22.43
CA THR A 83 -33.36 -14.93 22.21
C THR A 83 -32.79 -16.11 22.98
N LEU A 84 -33.64 -16.85 23.70
CA LEU A 84 -33.26 -18.10 24.37
C LEU A 84 -33.05 -19.23 23.35
N LEU A 85 -31.90 -19.89 23.42
CA LEU A 85 -31.58 -21.03 22.57
C LEU A 85 -32.36 -22.27 23.03
N GLN A 86 -32.80 -23.06 22.07
CA GLN A 86 -33.43 -24.36 22.31
C GLN A 86 -32.51 -25.47 21.81
N THR A 87 -32.40 -26.54 22.60
CA THR A 87 -31.65 -27.72 22.19
C THR A 87 -32.48 -28.97 22.40
N LYS A 88 -32.47 -29.86 21.41
CA LYS A 88 -33.25 -31.10 21.41
C LYS A 88 -32.40 -32.23 20.84
N VAL A 89 -32.55 -33.43 21.39
CA VAL A 89 -32.01 -34.66 20.80
C VAL A 89 -33.16 -35.39 20.14
N MET A 90 -33.02 -35.69 18.84
CA MET A 90 -34.07 -36.34 18.04
C MET A 90 -33.45 -37.24 16.97
N SER A 91 -34.28 -37.99 16.24
CA SER A 91 -33.78 -38.80 15.13
C SER A 91 -33.26 -37.93 13.99
N LEU A 92 -32.33 -38.45 13.19
CA LEU A 92 -31.80 -37.73 12.04
C LEU A 92 -32.90 -37.35 11.03
N ASP A 93 -33.92 -38.20 10.89
CA ASP A 93 -35.03 -37.96 9.95
C ASP A 93 -35.96 -36.87 10.48
N ASP A 94 -36.34 -36.92 11.77
CA ASP A 94 -37.13 -35.85 12.41
C ASP A 94 -36.42 -34.49 12.33
N ALA A 95 -35.10 -34.48 12.51
CA ALA A 95 -34.31 -33.26 12.44
C ALA A 95 -34.31 -32.66 11.02
N LYS A 96 -34.17 -33.49 9.98
CA LYS A 96 -34.28 -33.04 8.58
C LYS A 96 -35.68 -32.52 8.27
N GLU A 97 -36.72 -33.23 8.72
CA GLU A 97 -38.12 -32.81 8.53
C GLU A 97 -38.44 -31.48 9.23
N SER A 98 -37.80 -31.20 10.37
CA SER A 98 -37.92 -29.92 11.05
C SER A 98 -37.26 -28.76 10.29
N GLY A 99 -36.44 -29.04 9.28
CA GLY A 99 -35.69 -28.04 8.52
C GLY A 99 -34.31 -27.72 9.10
N ALA A 100 -33.78 -28.57 9.99
CA ALA A 100 -32.45 -28.39 10.55
C ALA A 100 -31.38 -28.53 9.47
N ILE A 101 -30.46 -27.56 9.41
CA ILE A 101 -29.34 -27.59 8.49
C ILE A 101 -28.32 -28.62 8.99
N ALA A 102 -28.06 -29.63 8.17
CA ALA A 102 -26.97 -30.57 8.38
C ALA A 102 -25.69 -30.04 7.71
N MET A 103 -24.55 -30.23 8.36
CA MET A 103 -23.24 -29.85 7.83
C MET A 103 -22.81 -30.84 6.74
N PHE A 104 -22.31 -30.30 5.62
CA PHE A 104 -21.88 -31.10 4.50
C PHE A 104 -20.61 -31.90 4.84
N GLY A 105 -20.64 -33.21 4.60
CA GLY A 105 -19.47 -34.10 4.78
C GLY A 105 -19.35 -34.79 6.14
N GLU A 106 -20.21 -34.45 7.11
CA GLU A 106 -20.24 -35.08 8.43
C GLU A 106 -21.04 -36.40 8.43
N LYS A 107 -20.60 -37.36 9.25
CA LYS A 107 -21.32 -38.62 9.49
C LYS A 107 -22.13 -38.51 10.77
N TYR A 108 -23.45 -38.57 10.64
CA TYR A 108 -24.38 -38.50 11.77
C TYR A 108 -24.82 -39.90 12.24
N GLY A 109 -25.01 -40.05 13.55
CA GLY A 109 -25.65 -41.23 14.15
C GLY A 109 -27.17 -41.19 14.01
N GLU A 110 -27.86 -42.22 14.53
CA GLU A 110 -29.33 -42.31 14.50
C GLU A 110 -30.00 -41.18 15.28
N GLN A 111 -29.37 -40.75 16.39
CA GLN A 111 -29.79 -39.58 17.17
C GLN A 111 -28.81 -38.43 16.98
N VAL A 112 -29.36 -37.24 16.77
CA VAL A 112 -28.62 -36.00 16.57
C VAL A 112 -29.09 -34.93 17.54
N ARG A 113 -28.17 -34.04 17.92
CA ARG A 113 -28.49 -32.84 18.70
C ARG A 113 -28.76 -31.68 17.74
N VAL A 114 -29.95 -31.10 17.85
CA VAL A 114 -30.36 -29.89 17.15
C VAL A 114 -30.18 -28.71 18.10
N VAL A 115 -29.55 -27.66 17.62
CA VAL A 115 -29.43 -26.36 18.29
C VAL A 115 -30.21 -25.35 17.47
N GLU A 116 -31.14 -24.68 18.13
CA GLU A 116 -32.05 -23.71 17.52
C GLU A 116 -31.92 -22.36 18.20
N VAL A 117 -31.75 -21.33 17.38
CA VAL A 117 -32.02 -19.92 17.74
C VAL A 117 -33.35 -19.60 17.06
N PRO A 118 -34.48 -19.61 17.81
CA PRO A 118 -35.82 -19.45 17.24
C PRO A 118 -35.93 -18.25 16.28
N GLY A 119 -36.46 -18.50 15.09
CA GLY A 119 -36.63 -17.48 14.04
C GLY A 119 -35.35 -17.07 13.30
N VAL A 120 -34.21 -17.66 13.63
CA VAL A 120 -32.90 -17.30 13.05
C VAL A 120 -32.21 -18.52 12.43
N SER A 121 -31.87 -19.52 13.23
CA SER A 121 -31.05 -20.66 12.82
C SER A 121 -31.51 -21.95 13.47
N MET A 122 -31.42 -23.08 12.76
CA MET A 122 -31.65 -24.40 13.32
C MET A 122 -30.69 -25.39 12.67
N GLU A 123 -29.76 -25.95 13.45
CA GLU A 123 -28.61 -26.67 12.92
C GLU A 123 -28.30 -27.94 13.73
N LEU A 124 -27.76 -28.96 13.06
CA LEU A 124 -27.20 -30.13 13.73
C LEU A 124 -25.84 -29.77 14.32
N CYS A 125 -25.76 -29.63 15.65
CA CYS A 125 -24.52 -29.23 16.30
C CYS A 125 -24.31 -29.88 17.68
N GLY A 126 -23.15 -30.50 17.85
CA GLY A 126 -22.74 -31.17 19.08
C GLY A 126 -21.91 -30.32 20.03
N GLY A 127 -21.54 -29.08 19.66
CA GLY A 127 -20.71 -28.24 20.51
C GLY A 127 -21.50 -27.44 21.55
N THR A 128 -20.76 -26.63 22.31
CA THR A 128 -21.32 -25.78 23.37
C THR A 128 -21.85 -24.48 22.77
N HIS A 129 -22.95 -23.97 23.32
CA HIS A 129 -23.60 -22.73 22.90
C HIS A 129 -24.04 -21.92 24.11
N VAL A 130 -24.19 -20.60 23.93
CA VAL A 130 -24.76 -19.73 24.95
C VAL A 130 -26.22 -20.09 25.21
N SER A 131 -26.76 -19.72 26.37
CA SER A 131 -28.18 -19.97 26.65
C SER A 131 -29.08 -18.90 26.00
N ASN A 132 -28.56 -17.69 25.84
CA ASN A 132 -29.26 -16.55 25.27
C ASN A 132 -28.36 -15.77 24.29
N THR A 133 -28.87 -15.32 23.15
CA THR A 133 -28.06 -14.58 22.16
C THR A 133 -27.44 -13.29 22.70
N SER A 134 -28.03 -12.65 23.71
CA SER A 134 -27.47 -11.45 24.36
C SER A 134 -26.15 -11.71 25.09
N GLU A 135 -25.84 -12.95 25.46
CA GLU A 135 -24.55 -13.33 26.07
C GLU A 135 -23.38 -13.12 25.10
N ILE A 136 -23.64 -13.07 23.78
CA ILE A 136 -22.65 -12.77 22.75
C ILE A 136 -22.17 -11.31 22.82
N ARG A 137 -23.00 -10.42 23.40
CA ARG A 137 -22.80 -8.96 23.50
C ARG A 137 -22.77 -8.24 22.16
N ALA A 138 -21.77 -8.51 21.33
CA ALA A 138 -21.59 -7.91 20.01
C ALA A 138 -20.77 -8.81 19.11
N PHE A 139 -20.90 -8.61 17.81
CA PHE A 139 -20.17 -9.31 16.75
C PHE A 139 -19.53 -8.30 15.80
N LYS A 140 -18.29 -8.57 15.37
CA LYS A 140 -17.57 -7.75 14.39
C LYS A 140 -16.84 -8.62 13.38
N ILE A 141 -17.05 -8.31 12.11
CA ILE A 141 -16.23 -8.86 11.01
C ILE A 141 -14.87 -8.14 11.02
N ILE A 142 -13.80 -8.93 11.08
CA ILE A 142 -12.41 -8.46 11.02
C ILE A 142 -11.96 -8.34 9.57
N SER A 143 -12.26 -9.37 8.78
CA SER A 143 -11.80 -9.47 7.41
C SER A 143 -12.68 -10.41 6.59
N GLU A 144 -12.68 -10.16 5.28
CA GLU A 144 -13.29 -11.01 4.26
C GLU A 144 -12.27 -11.19 3.14
N GLN A 145 -11.98 -12.44 2.75
CA GLN A 145 -11.03 -12.72 1.67
C GLN A 145 -11.32 -14.05 0.95
N GLY A 146 -10.92 -14.12 -0.33
CA GLY A 146 -10.93 -15.38 -1.10
C GLY A 146 -9.75 -16.28 -0.71
N ILE A 147 -10.02 -17.56 -0.45
CA ILE A 147 -8.99 -18.54 -0.04
C ILE A 147 -8.75 -19.66 -1.07
N ALA A 148 -9.73 -19.89 -1.95
CA ALA A 148 -9.63 -20.80 -3.09
C ALA A 148 -10.66 -20.40 -4.16
N SER A 149 -10.62 -21.04 -5.32
CA SER A 149 -11.64 -20.81 -6.35
C SER A 149 -13.04 -21.13 -5.81
N GLY A 150 -13.92 -20.12 -5.78
CA GLY A 150 -15.29 -20.25 -5.27
C GLY A 150 -15.43 -20.35 -3.75
N ILE A 151 -14.34 -20.19 -2.97
CA ILE A 151 -14.38 -20.27 -1.50
C ILE A 151 -13.86 -18.97 -0.88
N ARG A 152 -14.64 -18.45 0.06
CA ARG A 152 -14.37 -17.22 0.80
C ARG A 152 -14.29 -17.48 2.29
N ARG A 153 -13.63 -16.58 3.00
CA ARG A 153 -13.40 -16.65 4.45
C ARG A 153 -13.77 -15.33 5.10
N ILE A 154 -14.59 -15.41 6.14
CA ILE A 154 -14.78 -14.35 7.12
C ILE A 154 -14.02 -14.73 8.39
N GLU A 155 -13.18 -13.82 8.89
CA GLU A 155 -12.72 -13.85 10.28
C GLU A 155 -13.48 -12.79 11.07
N ALA A 156 -13.92 -13.15 12.28
CA ALA A 156 -14.75 -12.29 13.11
C ALA A 156 -14.46 -12.51 14.60
N VAL A 157 -14.90 -11.58 15.42
CA VAL A 157 -14.82 -11.64 16.90
C VAL A 157 -16.17 -11.33 17.53
N ALA A 158 -16.41 -11.93 18.69
CA ALA A 158 -17.58 -11.67 19.50
C ALA A 158 -17.24 -11.65 21.00
N GLY A 159 -18.17 -11.21 21.83
CA GLY A 159 -18.01 -11.21 23.29
C GLY A 159 -16.84 -10.36 23.77
N GLU A 160 -15.99 -10.93 24.61
CA GLU A 160 -14.81 -10.22 25.15
C GLU A 160 -13.78 -9.88 24.08
N ALA A 161 -13.56 -10.78 23.10
CA ALA A 161 -12.63 -10.55 22.00
C ALA A 161 -13.06 -9.37 21.12
N PHE A 162 -14.37 -9.11 21.00
CA PHE A 162 -14.88 -7.90 20.35
C PHE A 162 -14.46 -6.63 21.12
N ILE A 163 -14.57 -6.62 22.45
CA ILE A 163 -14.23 -5.47 23.29
C ILE A 163 -12.73 -5.16 23.15
N GLU A 164 -11.88 -6.18 23.25
CA GLU A 164 -10.44 -6.04 23.05
C GLU A 164 -10.11 -5.48 21.65
N TYR A 165 -10.77 -6.00 20.63
CA TYR A 165 -10.59 -5.59 19.24
C TYR A 165 -10.96 -4.12 19.00
N ILE A 166 -12.05 -3.63 19.60
CA ILE A 166 -12.49 -2.23 19.50
C ILE A 166 -11.58 -1.32 20.30
N ASN A 167 -11.21 -1.69 21.53
CA ASN A 167 -10.31 -0.88 22.37
C ASN A 167 -8.94 -0.67 21.72
N ALA A 168 -8.40 -1.70 21.04
CA ALA A 168 -7.16 -1.57 20.28
C ALA A 168 -7.29 -0.54 19.15
N ARG A 169 -8.42 -0.53 18.42
CA ARG A 169 -8.70 0.43 17.33
C ARG A 169 -8.94 1.85 17.83
N ASP A 170 -9.71 2.00 18.90
CA ASP A 170 -9.95 3.29 19.54
C ASP A 170 -8.62 3.90 20.04
N SER A 171 -7.73 3.09 20.60
CA SER A 171 -6.39 3.54 21.02
C SER A 171 -5.54 4.05 19.84
N GLN A 172 -5.56 3.35 18.70
CA GLN A 172 -4.88 3.81 17.49
C GLN A 172 -5.50 5.09 16.92
N MET A 173 -6.84 5.18 16.91
CA MET A 173 -7.54 6.39 16.47
C MET A 173 -7.20 7.59 17.35
N LYS A 174 -7.19 7.42 18.68
CA LYS A 174 -6.77 8.46 19.63
C LYS A 174 -5.34 8.93 19.40
N LEU A 175 -4.42 8.01 19.10
CA LEU A 175 -3.05 8.35 18.74
C LEU A 175 -3.00 9.20 17.46
N LEU A 176 -3.71 8.79 16.41
CA LEU A 176 -3.80 9.54 15.15
C LEU A 176 -4.39 10.94 15.37
N CYS A 177 -5.51 11.05 16.09
CA CYS A 177 -6.12 12.32 16.43
C CYS A 177 -5.16 13.24 17.20
N SER A 178 -4.42 12.70 18.16
CA SER A 178 -3.41 13.44 18.94
C SER A 178 -2.24 13.93 18.07
N THR A 179 -1.70 13.05 17.22
CA THR A 179 -0.59 13.39 16.31
C THR A 179 -0.99 14.44 15.28
N LEU A 180 -2.19 14.31 14.70
CA LEU A 180 -2.70 15.21 13.67
C LEU A 180 -3.37 16.46 14.25
N LYS A 181 -3.65 16.47 15.56
CA LYS A 181 -4.36 17.51 16.32
C LYS A 181 -5.75 17.82 15.76
N VAL A 182 -6.51 16.78 15.44
CA VAL A 182 -7.88 16.86 14.90
C VAL A 182 -8.80 15.85 15.59
N LYS A 183 -10.11 15.99 15.37
CA LYS A 183 -11.08 14.99 15.81
C LYS A 183 -11.10 13.79 14.85
N ALA A 184 -11.68 12.66 15.29
CA ALA A 184 -11.69 11.42 14.52
C ALA A 184 -12.38 11.59 13.14
N GLU A 185 -13.44 12.39 13.09
CA GLU A 185 -14.21 12.66 11.88
C GLU A 185 -13.42 13.50 10.85
N GLU A 186 -12.39 14.20 11.29
CA GLU A 186 -11.57 15.12 10.48
C GLU A 186 -10.23 14.49 10.05
N VAL A 187 -9.89 13.28 10.53
CA VAL A 187 -8.60 12.62 10.27
C VAL A 187 -8.33 12.48 8.78
N THR A 188 -9.31 12.00 8.02
CA THR A 188 -9.17 11.79 6.57
C THR A 188 -8.90 13.11 5.84
N THR A 189 -9.72 14.13 6.08
CA THR A 189 -9.54 15.47 5.51
C THR A 189 -8.18 16.08 5.90
N ARG A 190 -7.72 15.88 7.15
CA ARG A 190 -6.42 16.39 7.59
C ARG A 190 -5.27 15.71 6.85
N VAL A 191 -5.35 14.40 6.62
CA VAL A 191 -4.36 13.64 5.85
C VAL A 191 -4.33 14.12 4.40
N ASP A 192 -5.48 14.28 3.76
CA ASP A 192 -5.56 14.77 2.37
C ASP A 192 -4.93 16.15 2.21
N ASN A 193 -5.23 17.07 3.14
CA ASN A 193 -4.63 18.40 3.16
C ASN A 193 -3.10 18.35 3.34
N LEU A 194 -2.59 17.47 4.21
CA LEU A 194 -1.14 17.29 4.39
C LEU A 194 -0.47 16.74 3.13
N LEU A 195 -1.12 15.82 2.42
CA LEU A 195 -0.59 15.27 1.16
C LEU A 195 -0.54 16.34 0.06
N GLU A 196 -1.55 17.20 -0.03
CA GLU A 196 -1.57 18.30 -1.00
C GLU A 196 -0.57 19.41 -0.66
N GLU A 197 -0.44 19.75 0.63
CA GLU A 197 0.60 20.67 1.11
C GLU A 197 1.99 20.14 0.78
N LEU A 198 2.25 18.86 1.04
CA LEU A 198 3.52 18.19 0.71
C LEU A 198 3.81 18.22 -0.79
N ARG A 199 2.79 18.04 -1.64
CA ARG A 199 2.93 18.15 -3.10
C ARG A 199 3.28 19.57 -3.52
N THR A 200 2.61 20.56 -2.94
CA THR A 200 2.84 21.99 -3.22
C THR A 200 4.25 22.40 -2.82
N VAL A 201 4.67 22.09 -1.60
CA VAL A 201 6.02 22.39 -1.10
C VAL A 201 7.09 21.71 -1.95
N ARG A 202 6.90 20.46 -2.40
CA ARG A 202 7.84 19.78 -3.30
C ARG A 202 8.00 20.51 -4.64
N ASN A 203 6.89 21.00 -5.21
CA ASN A 203 6.92 21.78 -6.45
C ASN A 203 7.63 23.12 -6.26
N GLU A 204 7.39 23.81 -5.14
CA GLU A 204 8.09 25.05 -4.80
C GLU A 204 9.60 24.84 -4.63
N VAL A 205 10.01 23.77 -3.94
CA VAL A 205 11.42 23.39 -3.78
C VAL A 205 12.07 23.13 -5.14
N SER A 206 11.39 22.41 -6.04
CA SER A 206 11.89 22.17 -7.41
C SER A 206 12.05 23.47 -8.19
N ALA A 207 11.06 24.38 -8.13
CA ALA A 207 11.12 25.66 -8.80
C ALA A 207 12.24 26.57 -8.26
N LEU A 208 12.46 26.58 -6.94
CA LEU A 208 13.56 27.32 -6.31
C LEU A 208 14.93 26.73 -6.69
N ARG A 209 15.06 25.39 -6.73
CA ARG A 209 16.27 24.71 -7.21
C ARG A 209 16.59 25.07 -8.66
N ALA A 210 15.59 25.09 -9.54
CA ALA A 210 15.77 25.51 -10.93
C ALA A 210 16.26 26.96 -11.04
N LYS A 211 15.68 27.90 -10.27
CA LYS A 211 16.14 29.30 -10.23
C LYS A 211 17.57 29.43 -9.72
N ALA A 212 17.94 28.69 -8.67
CA ALA A 212 19.29 28.67 -8.14
C ALA A 212 20.31 28.10 -9.14
N ALA A 213 19.93 27.04 -9.87
CA ALA A 213 20.77 26.47 -10.91
C ALA A 213 20.99 27.45 -12.07
N VAL A 214 19.96 28.17 -12.50
CA VAL A 214 20.07 29.23 -13.53
C VAL A 214 20.96 30.38 -13.04
N TYR A 215 20.84 30.81 -11.79
CA TYR A 215 21.73 31.83 -11.22
C TYR A 215 23.19 31.35 -11.17
N LYS A 216 23.45 30.09 -10.79
CA LYS A 216 24.80 29.53 -10.82
C LYS A 216 25.33 29.45 -12.26
N ALA A 217 24.46 29.09 -13.21
CA ALA A 217 24.76 29.04 -14.63
C ALA A 217 25.23 30.40 -15.18
N SER A 218 24.56 31.50 -14.79
CA SER A 218 24.96 32.85 -15.22
C SER A 218 26.36 33.25 -14.76
N MET A 219 26.77 32.79 -13.58
CA MET A 219 28.12 33.04 -13.05
C MET A 219 29.19 32.24 -13.79
N ILE A 220 28.89 31.02 -14.24
CA ILE A 220 29.84 30.16 -14.98
C ILE A 220 29.83 30.39 -16.48
N ALA A 221 28.87 31.14 -17.03
CA ALA A 221 28.82 31.48 -18.46
C ALA A 221 30.13 32.13 -18.96
N SER A 222 30.77 32.94 -18.10
CA SER A 222 32.06 33.57 -18.37
C SER A 222 33.24 32.60 -18.48
N LYS A 223 33.10 31.36 -17.98
CA LYS A 223 34.11 30.30 -18.09
C LYS A 223 34.10 29.58 -19.45
N ALA A 224 33.18 29.92 -20.34
CA ALA A 224 33.12 29.30 -21.66
C ALA A 224 34.43 29.54 -22.43
N PHE A 225 34.96 28.48 -23.03
CA PHE A 225 36.13 28.55 -23.91
C PHE A 225 35.74 28.20 -25.35
N SER A 226 36.54 28.65 -26.32
CA SER A 226 36.27 28.41 -27.75
C SER A 226 37.10 27.25 -28.30
N VAL A 227 36.49 26.39 -29.10
CA VAL A 227 37.13 25.27 -29.81
C VAL A 227 36.89 25.43 -31.32
N GLY A 228 37.87 25.06 -32.15
CA GLY A 228 37.81 25.14 -33.62
C GLY A 228 38.54 26.36 -34.20
N THR A 229 39.11 26.20 -35.39
CA THR A 229 39.89 27.25 -36.07
C THR A 229 39.04 28.11 -37.00
N SER A 230 38.14 27.51 -37.78
CA SER A 230 37.28 28.18 -38.75
C SER A 230 35.89 28.54 -38.20
N LYS A 231 35.31 27.70 -37.33
CA LYS A 231 34.11 28.02 -36.52
C LYS A 231 34.46 27.98 -35.02
N LYS A 232 34.43 29.12 -34.33
CA LYS A 232 34.65 29.18 -32.87
C LYS A 232 33.41 28.70 -32.12
N ILE A 233 33.44 27.47 -31.63
CA ILE A 233 32.35 26.83 -30.86
C ILE A 233 32.58 27.07 -29.38
N ARG A 234 31.58 27.61 -28.68
CA ARG A 234 31.67 27.88 -27.23
C ARG A 234 31.37 26.61 -26.43
N VAL A 235 32.22 26.29 -25.48
CA VAL A 235 32.13 25.04 -24.71
C VAL A 235 32.12 25.33 -23.21
N ILE A 236 31.21 24.67 -22.49
CA ILE A 236 31.20 24.60 -21.03
C ILE A 236 31.12 23.13 -20.61
N VAL A 237 32.02 22.72 -19.72
CA VAL A 237 31.98 21.43 -19.05
C VAL A 237 32.29 21.64 -17.57
N GLU A 238 31.27 21.73 -16.72
CA GLU A 238 31.45 22.11 -15.31
C GLU A 238 30.62 21.22 -14.38
N SER A 239 31.16 21.01 -13.17
CA SER A 239 30.37 20.50 -12.06
C SER A 239 29.58 21.64 -11.45
N MET A 240 28.31 21.40 -11.21
CA MET A 240 27.41 22.28 -10.48
C MET A 240 27.29 21.80 -9.02
N ASP A 241 26.60 22.58 -8.20
CA ASP A 241 26.23 22.19 -6.82
C ASP A 241 25.23 21.01 -6.86
N ASP A 242 24.63 20.65 -5.72
CA ASP A 242 23.75 19.47 -5.56
C ASP A 242 22.36 19.62 -6.23
N PHE A 243 22.34 20.04 -7.49
CA PHE A 243 21.14 20.20 -8.30
C PHE A 243 20.71 18.87 -8.91
N ASP A 244 19.40 18.66 -9.02
CA ASP A 244 18.86 17.49 -9.72
C ASP A 244 18.86 17.69 -11.25
N ALA A 245 18.43 16.66 -11.98
CA ALA A 245 18.45 16.65 -13.45
C ALA A 245 17.58 17.75 -14.08
N ASP A 246 16.49 18.16 -13.44
CA ASP A 246 15.60 19.22 -13.94
C ASP A 246 16.18 20.61 -13.70
N ALA A 247 16.80 20.82 -12.54
CA ALA A 247 17.55 22.03 -12.25
C ALA A 247 18.77 22.17 -13.18
N LEU A 248 19.53 21.08 -13.42
CA LEU A 248 20.61 21.06 -14.41
C LEU A 248 20.13 21.34 -15.83
N LYS A 249 18.96 20.81 -16.21
CA LYS A 249 18.35 21.09 -17.51
C LYS A 249 18.09 22.58 -17.67
N SER A 250 17.47 23.21 -16.67
CA SER A 250 17.17 24.65 -16.68
C SER A 250 18.45 25.49 -16.79
N ALA A 251 19.51 25.10 -16.07
CA ALA A 251 20.82 25.72 -16.19
C ALA A 251 21.44 25.56 -17.59
N ALA A 252 21.35 24.38 -18.20
CA ALA A 252 21.88 24.12 -19.52
C ALA A 252 21.11 24.90 -20.61
N GLU A 253 19.78 25.00 -20.50
CA GLU A 253 18.94 25.82 -21.39
C GLU A 253 19.32 27.30 -21.30
N TYR A 254 19.53 27.83 -20.08
CA TYR A 254 20.02 29.19 -19.90
C TYR A 254 21.40 29.40 -20.55
N LEU A 255 22.34 28.46 -20.39
CA LEU A 255 23.67 28.57 -21.01
C LEU A 255 23.61 28.50 -22.53
N MET A 256 22.73 27.67 -23.11
CA MET A 256 22.56 27.61 -24.57
C MET A 256 22.11 28.95 -25.12
N ASP A 257 21.17 29.61 -24.44
CA ASP A 257 20.70 30.94 -24.82
C ASP A 257 21.78 32.01 -24.60
N ALA A 258 22.40 32.05 -23.41
CA ALA A 258 23.43 33.04 -23.09
C ALA A 258 24.66 32.95 -24.00
N LEU A 259 25.08 31.73 -24.36
CA LEU A 259 26.22 31.53 -25.24
C LEU A 259 25.85 31.66 -26.71
N GLN A 260 24.59 31.48 -27.14
CA GLN A 260 24.19 31.48 -28.55
C GLN A 260 24.83 30.35 -29.38
N ASP A 261 24.33 30.13 -30.60
CA ASP A 261 24.87 29.12 -31.53
C ASP A 261 26.20 29.58 -32.17
N PRO A 262 27.24 28.72 -32.33
CA PRO A 262 27.37 27.35 -31.83
C PRO A 262 27.90 27.23 -30.40
N ALA A 263 27.21 26.44 -29.58
CA ALA A 263 27.56 26.12 -28.20
C ALA A 263 27.32 24.65 -27.83
N ALA A 264 28.23 24.08 -27.04
CA ALA A 264 28.13 22.74 -26.47
C ALA A 264 28.31 22.80 -24.94
N ILE A 265 27.28 22.39 -24.21
CA ILE A 265 27.24 22.46 -22.74
C ILE A 265 27.11 21.05 -22.16
N ILE A 266 27.94 20.75 -21.16
CA ILE A 266 27.85 19.55 -20.33
C ILE A 266 27.91 19.99 -18.87
N LEU A 267 26.90 19.60 -18.09
CA LEU A 267 26.83 19.87 -16.66
C LEU A 267 26.71 18.57 -15.89
N GLY A 268 27.29 18.52 -14.70
CA GLY A 268 27.14 17.40 -13.78
C GLY A 268 26.94 17.83 -12.33
N SER A 269 26.27 17.02 -11.54
CA SER A 269 26.00 17.28 -10.11
C SER A 269 25.77 15.98 -9.33
N CYS A 270 25.78 16.11 -8.00
CA CYS A 270 25.47 15.04 -7.05
C CYS A 270 24.26 15.45 -6.17
N PRO A 271 23.01 15.33 -6.64
CA PRO A 271 21.84 15.87 -5.92
C PRO A 271 21.52 15.19 -4.59
N ASP A 272 21.88 13.92 -4.44
CA ASP A 272 21.66 13.12 -3.25
C ASP A 272 22.85 12.15 -3.05
N GLU A 273 22.97 11.57 -1.86
CA GLU A 273 23.94 10.49 -1.60
C GLU A 273 23.81 9.35 -2.61
N GLY A 274 24.93 8.99 -3.22
CA GLY A 274 25.02 7.90 -4.19
C GLY A 274 24.35 8.17 -5.53
N LYS A 275 23.97 9.42 -5.85
CA LYS A 275 23.41 9.78 -7.16
C LYS A 275 24.29 10.79 -7.89
N VAL A 276 24.42 10.58 -9.20
CA VAL A 276 25.00 11.54 -10.14
C VAL A 276 23.95 11.91 -11.17
N SER A 277 23.83 13.19 -11.49
CA SER A 277 23.05 13.70 -12.62
C SER A 277 23.96 14.38 -13.62
N LEU A 278 23.72 14.13 -14.90
CA LEU A 278 24.47 14.68 -16.02
C LEU A 278 23.51 15.21 -17.06
N VAL A 279 23.82 16.37 -17.63
CA VAL A 279 23.08 16.99 -18.74
C VAL A 279 24.04 17.34 -19.84
N ALA A 280 23.68 17.03 -21.09
CA ALA A 280 24.34 17.53 -22.29
C ALA A 280 23.33 18.30 -23.14
N ALA A 281 23.69 19.52 -23.55
CA ALA A 281 22.84 20.40 -24.34
C ALA A 281 23.66 21.07 -25.44
N PHE A 282 23.33 20.79 -26.70
CA PHE A 282 24.07 21.19 -27.89
C PHE A 282 23.17 22.00 -28.82
N THR A 283 23.64 23.18 -29.27
CA THR A 283 22.91 24.03 -30.21
C THR A 283 22.91 23.43 -31.62
N PRO A 284 22.03 23.88 -32.54
CA PRO A 284 21.92 23.35 -33.89
C PRO A 284 23.26 23.29 -34.64
N GLY A 285 24.08 24.33 -34.57
CA GLY A 285 25.39 24.37 -35.22
C GLY A 285 26.38 23.31 -34.73
N VAL A 286 26.21 22.77 -33.52
CA VAL A 286 26.99 21.61 -33.01
C VAL A 286 26.39 20.29 -33.49
N VAL A 287 25.06 20.19 -33.51
CA VAL A 287 24.34 19.00 -33.99
C VAL A 287 24.58 18.78 -35.50
N ASP A 288 24.63 19.85 -36.28
CA ASP A 288 24.90 19.85 -37.72
C ASP A 288 26.31 19.37 -38.07
N LEU A 289 27.25 19.46 -37.12
CA LEU A 289 28.59 18.85 -37.23
C LEU A 289 28.56 17.32 -37.01
N GLY A 290 27.39 16.75 -36.71
CA GLY A 290 27.18 15.32 -36.46
C GLY A 290 27.38 14.92 -35.00
N ILE A 291 27.56 15.86 -34.09
CA ILE A 291 27.79 15.59 -32.66
C ILE A 291 26.43 15.60 -31.93
N GLN A 292 26.06 14.46 -31.35
CA GLN A 292 24.73 14.28 -30.74
C GLN A 292 24.84 14.14 -29.21
N ALA A 293 24.09 14.97 -28.47
CA ALA A 293 24.08 15.02 -27.00
C ALA A 293 23.78 13.64 -26.38
N GLY A 294 22.74 12.96 -26.86
CA GLY A 294 22.38 11.62 -26.38
C GLY A 294 23.48 10.58 -26.55
N LYS A 295 24.19 10.60 -27.69
CA LYS A 295 25.30 9.66 -27.94
C LYS A 295 26.56 10.03 -27.17
N PHE A 296 26.75 11.32 -26.91
CA PHE A 296 27.91 11.83 -26.19
C PHE A 296 27.84 11.53 -24.68
N ILE A 297 26.70 11.82 -24.04
CA ILE A 297 26.61 11.74 -22.57
C ILE A 297 26.52 10.30 -22.03
N GLY A 298 26.03 9.35 -22.84
CA GLY A 298 25.86 7.95 -22.42
C GLY A 298 27.16 7.28 -21.97
N PRO A 299 28.24 7.30 -22.77
CA PRO A 299 29.56 6.80 -22.36
C PRO A 299 30.12 7.49 -21.11
N ILE A 300 29.91 8.79 -20.96
CA ILE A 300 30.35 9.55 -19.77
C ILE A 300 29.61 9.06 -18.51
N ALA A 301 28.30 8.85 -18.59
CA ALA A 301 27.51 8.34 -17.48
C ALA A 301 27.91 6.92 -17.02
N LYS A 302 28.45 6.09 -17.93
CA LYS A 302 28.99 4.77 -17.58
C LYS A 302 30.19 4.85 -16.64
N LEU A 303 30.99 5.91 -16.73
CA LEU A 303 32.11 6.14 -15.80
C LEU A 303 31.61 6.36 -14.37
N CYS A 304 30.46 7.03 -14.23
CA CYS A 304 29.74 7.21 -12.96
C CYS A 304 28.88 5.99 -12.57
N GLY A 305 29.07 4.83 -13.21
CA GLY A 305 28.33 3.60 -12.91
C GLY A 305 26.84 3.64 -13.27
N GLY A 306 26.46 4.44 -14.27
CA GLY A 306 25.09 4.49 -14.75
C GLY A 306 24.98 4.59 -16.27
N GLY A 307 23.99 5.34 -16.72
CA GLY A 307 23.62 5.41 -18.13
C GLY A 307 22.54 6.47 -18.36
N GLY A 308 22.23 6.69 -19.63
CA GLY A 308 21.24 7.67 -20.05
C GLY A 308 21.29 7.89 -21.55
N GLY A 309 20.56 8.89 -21.99
CA GLY A 309 20.42 9.20 -23.40
C GLY A 309 19.46 10.35 -23.62
N GLY A 310 19.20 10.66 -24.88
CA GLY A 310 18.33 11.76 -25.24
C GLY A 310 18.35 12.04 -26.73
N ARG A 311 17.82 13.20 -27.07
CA ARG A 311 17.74 13.70 -28.44
C ARG A 311 19.12 14.22 -28.89
N PRO A 312 19.32 14.45 -30.19
CA PRO A 312 20.58 15.00 -30.71
C PRO A 312 21.02 16.32 -30.06
N ASN A 313 20.07 17.18 -29.70
CA ASN A 313 20.34 18.49 -29.11
C ASN A 313 20.33 18.51 -27.57
N PHE A 314 19.75 17.50 -26.93
CA PHE A 314 19.61 17.48 -25.47
C PHE A 314 19.53 16.06 -24.92
N ALA A 315 20.28 15.78 -23.86
CA ALA A 315 20.26 14.52 -23.17
C ALA A 315 20.49 14.64 -21.67
N GLN A 316 19.89 13.71 -20.94
CA GLN A 316 20.05 13.53 -19.51
C GLN A 316 20.60 12.12 -19.25
N ALA A 317 21.51 12.03 -18.29
CA ALA A 317 22.01 10.75 -17.83
C ALA A 317 22.23 10.76 -16.32
N GLY A 318 22.26 9.56 -15.74
CA GLY A 318 22.44 9.37 -14.31
C GLY A 318 23.56 8.38 -14.00
N GLY A 319 24.08 8.46 -12.79
CA GLY A 319 25.09 7.55 -12.24
C GLY A 319 24.82 7.22 -10.78
N ARG A 320 25.52 6.19 -10.28
CA ARG A 320 25.45 5.75 -8.88
C ARG A 320 26.76 5.92 -8.10
N LYS A 321 27.78 6.47 -8.76
CA LYS A 321 29.14 6.59 -8.22
C LYS A 321 29.62 8.04 -8.27
N PRO A 322 29.22 8.89 -7.30
CA PRO A 322 29.57 10.31 -7.25
C PRO A 322 31.07 10.57 -7.18
N GLU A 323 31.85 9.65 -6.62
CA GLU A 323 33.31 9.72 -6.54
C GLU A 323 34.01 9.77 -7.91
N TYR A 324 33.33 9.37 -9.00
CA TYR A 324 33.87 9.44 -10.35
C TYR A 324 33.37 10.64 -11.16
N LEU A 325 32.51 11.52 -10.60
CA LEU A 325 31.95 12.65 -11.35
C LEU A 325 33.03 13.58 -11.90
N THR A 326 34.01 13.97 -11.09
CA THR A 326 35.12 14.83 -11.52
C THR A 326 35.88 14.22 -12.70
N ASN A 327 36.24 12.93 -12.61
CA ASN A 327 36.93 12.22 -13.68
C ASN A 327 36.06 12.08 -14.94
N ALA A 328 34.75 11.89 -14.78
CA ALA A 328 33.81 11.80 -15.90
C ALA A 328 33.69 13.15 -16.64
N LEU A 329 33.64 14.27 -15.91
CA LEU A 329 33.59 15.61 -16.51
C LEU A 329 34.91 15.98 -17.21
N GLU A 330 36.06 15.63 -16.65
CA GLU A 330 37.36 15.83 -17.33
C GLU A 330 37.46 15.01 -18.63
N LYS A 331 36.98 13.76 -18.59
CA LYS A 331 36.89 12.92 -19.79
C LYS A 331 35.91 13.52 -20.81
N ALA A 332 34.75 13.99 -20.38
CA ALA A 332 33.78 14.67 -21.23
C ALA A 332 34.38 15.94 -21.88
N ARG A 333 35.14 16.74 -21.14
CA ARG A 333 35.85 17.91 -21.65
C ARG A 333 36.84 17.53 -22.76
N THR A 334 37.66 16.51 -22.51
CA THR A 334 38.66 16.04 -23.47
C THR A 334 38.00 15.49 -24.74
N ASP A 335 37.03 14.59 -24.60
CA ASP A 335 36.36 13.93 -25.73
C ASP A 335 35.55 14.93 -26.57
N LEU A 336 34.95 15.94 -25.94
CA LEU A 336 34.20 16.99 -26.63
C LEU A 336 35.14 17.90 -27.44
N ILE A 337 36.29 18.29 -26.89
CA ILE A 337 37.30 19.09 -27.61
C ILE A 337 37.80 18.34 -28.84
N LEU A 338 38.12 17.06 -28.71
CA LEU A 338 38.57 16.22 -29.83
C LEU A 338 37.51 16.13 -30.93
N ALA A 339 36.27 15.79 -30.56
CA ALA A 339 35.17 15.67 -31.51
C ALA A 339 34.87 16.98 -32.24
N LEU A 340 34.91 18.11 -31.53
CA LEU A 340 34.71 19.43 -32.12
C LEU A 340 35.87 19.82 -33.04
N THR A 341 37.12 19.54 -32.66
CA THR A 341 38.29 19.90 -33.48
C THR A 341 38.36 19.10 -34.79
N GLU A 342 38.00 17.82 -34.77
CA GLU A 342 37.94 16.97 -35.97
C GLU A 342 36.86 17.42 -36.97
N LYS A 343 35.75 17.97 -36.46
CA LYS A 343 34.59 18.35 -37.28
C LYS A 343 34.53 19.82 -37.65
N ALA A 344 35.21 20.70 -36.91
CA ALA A 344 35.19 22.14 -37.08
C ALA A 344 36.43 22.70 -37.82
N ASN A 345 37.24 21.83 -38.44
CA ASN A 345 38.33 22.23 -39.34
C ASN A 345 37.87 22.28 -40.79
#